data_AF-A0A4Q4ZBH0-F1
#
_entry.id   AF-A0A4Q4ZBH0-F1
#
_cell.length_a   1.000
_cell.length_b   1.000
_cell.length_c   1.000
_cell.angle_alpha   90.00
_cell.angle_beta   90.00
_cell.angle_gamma   90.00
#
_symmetry.space_group_name_H-M   'P 1'
#
loop_
_entity.id
_entity.type
_entity.pdbx_description
1 polymer ?
#
loop_
_entity_poly.entity_id
_entity_poly.type
_entity_poly.pdbx_seq_one_letter_code
_entity_poly.pdbx_strand_id
1 'polypeptide(L)'
;MALHFVATRPDPALFPMPWDTPLEEWDERYLVPLPRGLSRHIVRIIRTGPGGTTYVAKETQAEMAHREYRVLRELGRLGLPVVVPQCVVTGRETSGGDELPAMLVTRHLQYSMPYRWLFSHGLDSAKLPALIDALVVLLVRLHLANFFWGDVSLSNVLFRRSAGEFAAYLVDAETGELRPTMSEQMREYDLTIAYENVFAEMLDLLESGDVHASVDPHDVIERLQEQYAALWTELTSEEEFGSTEMWRVEQRIQRLNDLGFDVDEIEMDSTDAGDRMLLRPKVVELGHHSRELQGLTGLSVEENQARRLLNDLAAFTHHFGMQDEEPTVTASRWMTKVYEPIMAMVPSELRGKLEPAEIFHEILDHRWYLSERAGREIGIFDSARDYIANVLPEKPRVVPA
;
A
#
# COMPACT_ATOMS: atom_id res chain seq x y z
N MET A 1 -22.97 -16.21 27.00
CA MET A 1 -21.55 -16.61 26.85
C MET A 1 -20.64 -15.43 27.15
N ALA A 2 -19.36 -15.67 27.44
CA ALA A 2 -18.41 -14.57 27.62
C ALA A 2 -17.97 -14.05 26.24
N LEU A 3 -17.87 -12.74 26.10
CA LEU A 3 -17.35 -12.10 24.89
C LEU A 3 -15.84 -12.38 24.78
N HIS A 4 -15.39 -12.83 23.61
CA HIS A 4 -14.00 -13.20 23.37
C HIS A 4 -13.39 -12.33 22.25
N PHE A 5 -12.23 -11.74 22.53
CA PHE A 5 -11.45 -10.98 21.56
C PHE A 5 -10.16 -11.72 21.23
N VAL A 6 -9.93 -11.96 19.95
CA VAL A 6 -8.64 -12.42 19.43
C VAL A 6 -7.99 -11.25 18.70
N ALA A 7 -6.88 -10.75 19.23
CA ALA A 7 -6.16 -9.61 18.67
C ALA A 7 -4.65 -9.75 18.89
N THR A 8 -3.84 -9.22 17.96
CA THR A 8 -2.38 -9.13 18.15
C THR A 8 -2.02 -7.93 19.02
N ARG A 9 -2.73 -6.80 18.84
CA ARG A 9 -2.68 -5.61 19.68
C ARG A 9 -4.11 -5.08 19.84
N PRO A 10 -4.77 -5.30 21.00
CA PRO A 10 -6.14 -4.85 21.18
C PRO A 10 -6.17 -3.33 21.33
N ASP A 11 -7.05 -2.65 20.55
CA ASP A 11 -7.43 -1.27 20.84
C ASP A 11 -8.47 -1.27 21.98
N PRO A 12 -8.17 -0.74 23.17
CA PRO A 12 -9.12 -0.71 24.28
C PRO A 12 -10.43 0.03 23.95
N ALA A 13 -10.40 0.95 22.97
CA ALA A 13 -11.56 1.70 22.54
C ALA A 13 -12.62 0.83 21.81
N LEU A 14 -12.27 -0.41 21.44
CA LEU A 14 -13.22 -1.39 20.89
C LEU A 14 -14.03 -2.11 21.97
N PHE A 15 -13.55 -2.22 23.22
CA PHE A 15 -14.27 -2.91 24.29
C PHE A 15 -15.66 -2.33 24.62
N PRO A 16 -15.87 -1.00 24.69
CA PRO A 16 -17.17 -0.42 25.04
C PRO A 16 -18.20 -0.41 23.89
N MET A 17 -17.89 -1.00 22.72
CA MET A 17 -18.82 -1.04 21.58
C MET A 17 -20.01 -1.98 21.85
N PRO A 18 -21.17 -1.80 21.17
CA PRO A 18 -22.40 -2.55 21.44
C PRO A 18 -22.37 -3.96 20.83
N TRP A 19 -21.51 -4.83 21.37
CA TRP A 19 -21.28 -6.19 20.87
C TRP A 19 -22.49 -7.12 21.03
N ASP A 20 -23.44 -6.74 21.88
CA ASP A 20 -24.72 -7.40 22.14
C ASP A 20 -25.84 -7.01 21.15
N THR A 21 -25.54 -6.16 20.17
CA THR A 21 -26.49 -5.72 19.14
C THR A 21 -26.03 -6.24 17.77
N PRO A 22 -26.91 -6.76 16.90
CA PRO A 22 -26.57 -7.07 15.50
C PRO A 22 -25.99 -5.85 14.79
N LEU A 23 -24.95 -6.02 13.97
CA LEU A 23 -24.21 -4.88 13.37
C LEU A 23 -25.10 -3.99 12.49
N GLU A 24 -26.14 -4.56 11.88
CA GLU A 24 -27.10 -3.81 11.08
C GLU A 24 -27.99 -2.86 11.90
N GLU A 25 -28.16 -3.14 13.19
CA GLU A 25 -29.01 -2.40 14.14
C GLU A 25 -28.19 -1.43 15.02
N TRP A 26 -26.88 -1.30 14.79
CA TRP A 26 -26.03 -0.39 15.56
C TRP A 26 -26.48 1.07 15.40
N ASP A 27 -26.52 1.79 16.52
CA ASP A 27 -26.86 3.21 16.56
C ASP A 27 -25.90 4.04 15.68
N GLU A 28 -26.45 4.99 14.91
CA GLU A 28 -25.70 5.87 14.00
C GLU A 28 -24.55 6.64 14.67
N ARG A 29 -24.59 6.83 16.00
CA ARG A 29 -23.47 7.42 16.75
C ARG A 29 -22.19 6.61 16.63
N TYR A 30 -22.26 5.30 16.44
CA TYR A 30 -21.10 4.42 16.25
C TYR A 30 -20.73 4.21 14.79
N LEU A 31 -21.59 4.59 13.85
CA LEU A 31 -21.43 4.32 12.44
C LEU A 31 -20.92 5.54 11.68
N VAL A 32 -20.15 5.28 10.62
CA VAL A 32 -19.84 6.28 9.59
C VAL A 32 -20.71 5.99 8.38
N PRO A 33 -21.46 6.98 7.86
CA PRO A 33 -22.28 6.79 6.67
C PRO A 33 -21.42 6.35 5.49
N LEU A 34 -21.86 5.30 4.80
CA LEU A 34 -21.25 4.83 3.56
C LEU A 34 -22.27 4.81 2.42
N PRO A 35 -21.84 5.08 1.17
CA PRO A 35 -22.58 4.65 0.00
C PRO A 35 -22.75 3.14 0.08
N ARG A 36 -23.99 2.65 -0.01
CA ARG A 36 -24.28 1.21 0.08
C ARG A 36 -23.56 0.46 -1.04
N GLY A 37 -22.69 -0.48 -0.68
CA GLY A 37 -22.15 -1.48 -1.59
C GLY A 37 -22.94 -2.78 -1.50
N LEU A 38 -22.90 -3.58 -2.56
CA LEU A 38 -23.42 -4.94 -2.56
C LEU A 38 -22.39 -5.84 -1.86
N SER A 39 -22.47 -5.99 -0.55
CA SER A 39 -21.73 -7.03 0.16
C SER A 39 -22.67 -8.16 0.52
N ARG A 40 -22.21 -9.41 0.36
CA ARG A 40 -22.90 -10.60 0.84
C ARG A 40 -22.97 -10.66 2.38
N HIS A 41 -22.10 -9.90 3.05
CA HIS A 41 -22.02 -9.81 4.51
C HIS A 41 -22.50 -8.45 4.99
N ILE A 42 -22.92 -8.38 6.26
CA ILE A 42 -23.19 -7.10 6.92
C ILE A 42 -21.83 -6.47 7.22
N VAL A 43 -21.47 -5.45 6.44
CA VAL A 43 -20.26 -4.65 6.61
C VAL A 43 -20.63 -3.22 7.00
N ARG A 44 -19.95 -2.67 8.01
CA ARG A 44 -20.13 -1.28 8.45
C ARG A 44 -18.79 -0.65 8.80
N ILE A 45 -18.66 0.64 8.52
CA ILE A 45 -17.60 1.43 9.12
C ILE A 45 -18.05 1.89 10.50
N ILE A 46 -17.23 1.58 11.51
CA ILE A 46 -17.48 1.91 12.91
C ILE A 46 -16.43 2.91 13.42
N ARG A 47 -16.81 3.76 14.36
CA ARG A 47 -15.92 4.71 15.05
C ARG A 47 -15.96 4.49 16.55
N THR A 48 -14.82 4.56 17.22
CA THR A 48 -14.71 4.33 18.67
C THR A 48 -15.02 5.56 19.54
N GLY A 49 -15.58 6.62 18.93
CA GLY A 49 -16.02 7.85 19.62
C GLY A 49 -15.76 9.10 18.77
N PRO A 50 -16.12 10.30 19.28
CA PRO A 50 -15.78 11.56 18.64
C PRO A 50 -14.26 11.75 18.53
N GLY A 51 -13.75 11.89 17.30
CA GLY A 51 -12.30 11.99 17.05
C GLY A 51 -11.51 10.68 17.30
N GLY A 52 -12.22 9.56 17.52
CA GLY A 52 -11.61 8.24 17.68
C GLY A 52 -11.25 7.59 16.34
N THR A 53 -10.59 6.44 16.43
CA THR A 53 -10.18 5.66 15.26
C THR A 53 -11.38 5.05 14.56
N THR A 54 -11.27 4.95 13.23
CA THR A 54 -12.28 4.35 12.37
C THR A 54 -11.86 2.94 11.95
N TYR A 55 -12.78 2.00 12.01
CA TYR A 55 -12.60 0.59 11.68
C TYR A 55 -13.67 0.12 10.70
N VAL A 56 -13.43 -1.01 10.05
CA VAL A 56 -14.43 -1.75 9.29
C VAL A 56 -14.79 -3.00 10.07
N ALA A 57 -16.07 -3.20 10.32
CA ALA A 57 -16.65 -4.35 10.97
C ALA A 57 -17.39 -5.20 9.93
N LYS A 58 -17.09 -6.50 9.87
CA LYS A 58 -17.75 -7.50 9.00
C LYS A 58 -18.33 -8.61 9.89
N GLU A 59 -19.64 -8.80 9.85
CA GLU A 59 -20.29 -9.95 10.49
C GLU A 59 -20.18 -11.20 9.60
N THR A 60 -19.73 -12.30 10.19
CA THR A 60 -19.60 -13.59 9.52
C THR A 60 -19.57 -14.72 10.55
N GLN A 61 -19.45 -15.97 10.10
CA GLN A 61 -19.31 -17.12 10.98
C GLN A 61 -17.95 -17.11 11.69
N ALA A 62 -17.91 -17.64 12.92
CA ALA A 62 -16.71 -17.61 13.76
C ALA A 62 -15.48 -18.23 13.08
N GLU A 63 -15.61 -19.38 12.43
CA GLU A 63 -14.48 -20.03 11.77
C GLU A 63 -13.94 -19.18 10.60
N MET A 64 -14.83 -18.50 9.87
CA MET A 64 -14.51 -17.66 8.71
C MET A 64 -13.80 -16.39 9.15
N ALA A 65 -14.30 -15.73 10.20
CA ALA A 65 -13.64 -14.57 10.80
C ALA A 65 -12.22 -14.90 11.26
N HIS A 66 -12.01 -16.04 11.92
CA HIS A 66 -10.68 -16.47 12.36
C HIS A 66 -9.76 -16.86 11.20
N ARG A 67 -10.29 -17.48 10.15
CA ARG A 67 -9.53 -17.81 8.93
C ARG A 67 -9.06 -16.53 8.24
N GLU A 68 -9.98 -15.62 7.95
CA GLU A 68 -9.71 -14.36 7.28
C GLU A 68 -8.76 -13.47 8.11
N TYR A 69 -8.95 -13.39 9.43
CA TYR A 69 -8.02 -12.70 10.34
C TYR A 69 -6.58 -13.20 10.23
N ARG A 70 -6.40 -14.54 10.20
CA ARG A 70 -5.06 -15.14 10.08
C ARG A 70 -4.45 -14.85 8.71
N VAL A 71 -5.21 -15.03 7.64
CA VAL A 71 -4.75 -14.78 6.26
C VAL A 71 -4.33 -13.33 6.08
N LEU A 72 -5.19 -12.36 6.44
CA LEU A 72 -4.86 -10.93 6.33
C LEU A 72 -3.59 -10.56 7.13
N ARG A 73 -3.40 -11.19 8.30
CA ARG A 73 -2.20 -10.96 9.12
C ARG A 73 -0.95 -11.54 8.47
N GLU A 74 -1.03 -12.72 7.88
CA GLU A 74 0.08 -13.35 7.16
C GLU A 74 0.46 -12.54 5.92
N LEU A 75 -0.53 -12.11 5.12
CA LEU A 75 -0.31 -11.25 3.95
C LEU A 75 0.31 -9.90 4.36
N GLY A 76 -0.19 -9.27 5.43
CA GLY A 76 0.40 -8.04 5.95
C GLY A 76 1.84 -8.22 6.44
N ARG A 77 2.19 -9.38 6.99
CA ARG A 77 3.58 -9.70 7.36
C ARG A 77 4.51 -9.87 6.17
N LEU A 78 3.98 -10.31 5.03
CA LEU A 78 4.68 -10.37 3.74
C LEU A 78 4.75 -9.00 3.05
N GLY A 79 4.25 -7.93 3.67
CA GLY A 79 4.25 -6.58 3.10
C GLY A 79 3.33 -6.43 1.90
N LEU A 80 2.28 -7.25 1.81
CA LEU A 80 1.29 -7.18 0.73
C LEU A 80 0.23 -6.10 1.01
N PRO A 81 -0.31 -5.44 -0.03
CA PRO A 81 -1.28 -4.37 0.13
C PRO A 81 -2.65 -4.95 0.49
N VAL A 82 -2.87 -5.14 1.78
CA VAL A 82 -4.12 -5.69 2.36
C VAL A 82 -4.59 -4.81 3.51
N VAL A 83 -5.89 -4.85 3.83
CA VAL A 83 -6.40 -4.18 5.04
C VAL A 83 -5.83 -4.79 6.31
N VAL A 84 -5.54 -3.95 7.30
CA VAL A 84 -4.89 -4.38 8.54
C VAL A 84 -5.93 -4.98 9.50
N PRO A 85 -5.88 -6.29 9.80
CA PRO A 85 -6.82 -6.89 10.73
C PRO A 85 -6.51 -6.45 12.17
N GLN A 86 -7.53 -6.09 12.93
CA GLN A 86 -7.40 -5.66 14.33
C GLN A 86 -7.77 -6.78 15.28
N CYS A 87 -9.01 -7.27 15.18
CA CYS A 87 -9.48 -8.34 16.04
C CYS A 87 -10.60 -9.17 15.41
N VAL A 88 -10.81 -10.34 16.01
CA VAL A 88 -12.04 -11.13 15.86
C VAL A 88 -12.78 -11.12 17.19
N VAL A 89 -14.09 -10.87 17.13
CA VAL A 89 -14.99 -10.88 18.29
C VAL A 89 -15.97 -12.04 18.16
N THR A 90 -15.99 -12.93 19.15
CA THR A 90 -16.89 -14.09 19.22
C THR A 90 -17.60 -14.17 20.56
N GLY A 91 -18.57 -15.09 20.69
CA GLY A 91 -19.39 -15.23 21.88
C GLY A 91 -20.35 -14.04 22.08
N ARG A 92 -20.70 -13.37 20.99
CA ARG A 92 -21.69 -12.28 20.98
C ARG A 92 -23.08 -12.87 21.18
N GLU A 93 -23.87 -12.25 22.05
CA GLU A 93 -25.25 -12.62 22.32
C GLU A 93 -26.10 -11.36 22.47
N THR A 94 -27.35 -11.41 22.04
CA THR A 94 -28.31 -10.34 22.31
C THR A 94 -28.57 -10.21 23.80
N SER A 95 -29.18 -9.10 24.23
CA SER A 95 -29.67 -8.96 25.62
C SER A 95 -30.67 -10.05 26.03
N GLY A 96 -31.32 -10.72 25.04
CA GLY A 96 -32.21 -11.85 25.23
C GLY A 96 -31.51 -13.20 25.35
N GLY A 97 -30.20 -13.27 25.09
CA GLY A 97 -29.40 -14.49 25.10
C GLY A 97 -29.32 -15.22 23.75
N ASP A 98 -29.80 -14.61 22.67
CA ASP A 98 -29.70 -15.20 21.33
C ASP A 98 -28.29 -15.04 20.78
N GLU A 99 -27.72 -16.09 20.20
CA GLU A 99 -26.37 -16.06 19.63
C GLU A 99 -26.29 -15.15 18.40
N LEU A 100 -25.27 -14.30 18.36
CA LEU A 100 -24.97 -13.41 17.23
C LEU A 100 -23.74 -13.90 16.45
N PRO A 101 -23.66 -13.60 15.13
CA PRO A 101 -22.48 -13.91 14.34
C PRO A 101 -21.19 -13.34 14.94
N ALA A 102 -20.06 -13.96 14.63
CA ALA A 102 -18.77 -13.37 14.94
C ALA A 102 -18.53 -12.10 14.12
N MET A 103 -17.58 -11.28 14.57
CA MET A 103 -17.21 -10.06 13.87
C MET A 103 -15.71 -10.03 13.60
N LEU A 104 -15.33 -9.82 12.34
CA LEU A 104 -13.97 -9.42 11.97
C LEU A 104 -13.91 -7.89 11.95
N VAL A 105 -12.90 -7.34 12.63
CA VAL A 105 -12.63 -5.90 12.64
C VAL A 105 -11.28 -5.63 11.99
N THR A 106 -11.26 -4.77 10.98
CA THR A 106 -10.04 -4.29 10.30
C THR A 106 -9.92 -2.77 10.45
N ARG A 107 -8.71 -2.22 10.32
CA ARG A 107 -8.54 -0.76 10.23
C ARG A 107 -9.20 -0.25 8.97
N HIS A 108 -9.92 0.86 9.08
CA HIS A 108 -10.43 1.54 7.90
C HIS A 108 -9.26 2.14 7.12
N LEU A 109 -9.14 1.75 5.85
CA LEU A 109 -8.15 2.31 4.94
C LEU A 109 -8.56 3.74 4.56
N GLN A 110 -7.88 4.73 5.14
CA GLN A 110 -8.20 6.14 4.88
C GLN A 110 -7.95 6.53 3.42
N TYR A 111 -8.76 7.46 2.92
CA TYR A 111 -8.69 7.98 1.54
C TYR A 111 -8.84 6.90 0.45
N SER A 112 -9.39 5.75 0.82
CA SER A 112 -9.75 4.69 -0.11
C SER A 112 -11.21 4.80 -0.54
N MET A 113 -11.49 4.28 -1.73
CA MET A 113 -12.80 4.29 -2.36
C MET A 113 -13.09 2.91 -2.93
N PRO A 114 -14.30 2.36 -2.72
CA PRO A 114 -14.80 1.25 -3.50
C PRO A 114 -14.90 1.64 -4.97
N TYR A 115 -14.73 0.67 -5.88
CA TYR A 115 -14.75 0.95 -7.32
C TYR A 115 -16.06 1.63 -7.77
N ARG A 116 -17.24 1.19 -7.31
CA ARG A 116 -18.53 1.82 -7.66
C ARG A 116 -18.61 3.29 -7.26
N TRP A 117 -17.97 3.67 -6.15
CA TRP A 117 -17.91 5.09 -5.77
C TRP A 117 -17.09 5.89 -6.78
N LEU A 118 -15.96 5.35 -7.23
CA LEU A 118 -15.13 6.01 -8.26
C LEU A 118 -15.93 6.26 -9.53
N PHE A 119 -16.66 5.26 -10.02
CA PHE A 119 -17.45 5.37 -11.24
C PHE A 119 -18.63 6.32 -11.11
N SER A 120 -19.47 6.17 -10.06
CA SER A 120 -20.60 7.07 -9.79
C SER A 120 -20.20 8.54 -9.57
N HIS A 121 -18.95 8.82 -9.20
CA HIS A 121 -18.40 10.17 -9.04
C HIS A 121 -17.58 10.62 -10.25
N GLY A 122 -17.89 10.08 -11.43
CA GLY A 122 -17.37 10.54 -12.71
C GLY A 122 -15.90 10.20 -12.90
N LEU A 123 -15.48 8.97 -12.58
CA LEU A 123 -14.18 8.47 -13.04
C LEU A 123 -14.13 8.65 -14.56
N ASP A 124 -13.21 9.50 -15.02
CA ASP A 124 -12.96 9.66 -16.44
C ASP A 124 -12.50 8.32 -17.02
N SER A 125 -13.04 7.94 -18.17
CA SER A 125 -12.55 6.85 -19.01
C SER A 125 -11.02 6.84 -19.16
N ALA A 126 -10.38 8.03 -19.18
CA ALA A 126 -8.93 8.17 -19.23
C ALA A 126 -8.18 7.58 -18.01
N LYS A 127 -8.87 7.40 -16.87
CA LYS A 127 -8.30 6.86 -15.62
C LYS A 127 -8.65 5.41 -15.36
N LEU A 128 -9.44 4.79 -16.23
CA LEU A 128 -9.76 3.37 -16.13
C LEU A 128 -8.51 2.48 -16.31
N PRO A 129 -7.60 2.73 -17.27
CA PRO A 129 -6.35 1.97 -17.41
C PRO A 129 -5.55 1.90 -16.09
N ALA A 130 -5.37 3.04 -15.43
CA ALA A 130 -4.70 3.17 -14.13
C ALA A 130 -5.30 2.30 -13.02
N LEU A 131 -6.64 2.20 -12.98
CA LEU A 131 -7.34 1.40 -11.98
C LEU A 131 -7.09 -0.10 -12.22
N ILE A 132 -7.11 -0.52 -13.49
CA ILE A 132 -6.81 -1.90 -13.88
C ILE A 132 -5.35 -2.23 -13.62
N ASP A 133 -4.42 -1.33 -13.90
CA ASP A 133 -3.00 -1.53 -13.62
C ASP A 133 -2.73 -1.71 -12.12
N ALA A 134 -3.41 -0.93 -11.26
CA ALA A 134 -3.34 -1.11 -9.81
C ALA A 134 -3.86 -2.49 -9.37
N LEU A 135 -4.96 -2.98 -9.97
CA LEU A 135 -5.45 -4.33 -9.72
C LEU A 135 -4.44 -5.39 -10.18
N VAL A 136 -3.80 -5.20 -11.34
CA VAL A 136 -2.76 -6.08 -11.87
C VAL A 136 -1.57 -6.16 -10.91
N VAL A 137 -1.08 -5.02 -10.40
CA VAL A 137 -0.01 -5.00 -9.40
C VAL A 137 -0.39 -5.79 -8.15
N LEU A 138 -1.60 -5.56 -7.61
CA LEU A 138 -2.10 -6.31 -6.46
C LEU A 138 -2.10 -7.82 -6.75
N LEU A 139 -2.67 -8.24 -7.89
CA LEU A 139 -2.81 -9.65 -8.25
C LEU A 139 -1.44 -10.33 -8.46
N VAL A 140 -0.53 -9.68 -9.19
CA VAL A 140 0.84 -10.19 -9.40
C VAL A 140 1.57 -10.34 -8.08
N ARG A 141 1.50 -9.35 -7.19
CA ARG A 141 2.15 -9.40 -5.86
C ARG A 141 1.59 -10.54 -5.00
N LEU A 142 0.28 -10.75 -5.01
CA LEU A 142 -0.35 -11.88 -4.33
C LEU A 142 0.15 -13.23 -4.89
N HIS A 143 0.18 -13.37 -6.22
CA HIS A 143 0.62 -14.61 -6.87
C HIS A 143 2.12 -14.89 -6.66
N LEU A 144 2.98 -13.87 -6.67
CA LEU A 144 4.41 -14.01 -6.34
C LEU A 144 4.63 -14.45 -4.89
N ALA A 145 3.72 -14.06 -3.98
CA ALA A 145 3.71 -14.52 -2.61
C ALA A 145 3.07 -15.91 -2.41
N ASN A 146 2.77 -16.63 -3.50
CA ASN A 146 2.07 -17.92 -3.50
C ASN A 146 0.66 -17.87 -2.86
N PHE A 147 -0.01 -16.72 -2.97
CA PHE A 147 -1.38 -16.58 -2.50
C PHE A 147 -2.37 -16.80 -3.64
N PHE A 148 -3.24 -17.80 -3.49
CA PHE A 148 -4.42 -17.98 -4.33
C PHE A 148 -5.57 -17.18 -3.70
N TRP A 149 -6.19 -16.25 -4.42
CA TRP A 149 -7.24 -15.39 -3.91
C TRP A 149 -8.62 -16.07 -3.99
N GLY A 150 -8.99 -16.64 -5.13
CA GLY A 150 -10.22 -17.42 -5.29
C GLY A 150 -11.52 -16.62 -5.27
N ASP A 151 -11.47 -15.29 -5.19
CA ASP A 151 -12.61 -14.38 -5.37
C ASP A 151 -12.12 -12.99 -5.85
N VAL A 152 -11.28 -13.00 -6.88
CA VAL A 152 -10.71 -11.77 -7.47
C VAL A 152 -11.85 -10.96 -8.09
N SER A 153 -12.08 -9.75 -7.60
CA SER A 153 -13.12 -8.83 -8.09
C SER A 153 -12.80 -7.39 -7.72
N LEU A 154 -13.37 -6.41 -8.42
CA LEU A 154 -13.28 -4.99 -8.07
C LEU A 154 -14.02 -4.71 -6.75
N SER A 155 -15.08 -5.47 -6.44
CA SER A 155 -15.82 -5.35 -5.17
C SER A 155 -14.98 -5.74 -3.95
N ASN A 156 -14.03 -6.65 -4.11
CA ASN A 156 -13.12 -7.11 -3.06
C ASN A 156 -11.81 -6.30 -2.99
N VAL A 157 -11.80 -5.13 -3.64
CA VAL A 157 -10.66 -4.19 -3.66
C VAL A 157 -11.08 -2.80 -3.21
N LEU A 158 -10.22 -2.18 -2.40
CA LEU A 158 -10.27 -0.75 -2.16
C LEU A 158 -9.17 -0.03 -2.93
N PHE A 159 -9.55 1.06 -3.60
CA PHE A 159 -8.64 1.88 -4.39
C PHE A 159 -8.33 3.16 -3.64
N ARG A 160 -7.05 3.45 -3.45
CA ARG A 160 -6.61 4.75 -2.93
C ARG A 160 -6.20 5.64 -4.10
N ARG A 161 -6.79 6.84 -4.18
CA ARG A 161 -6.32 7.85 -5.15
C ARG A 161 -4.97 8.37 -4.71
N SER A 162 -4.08 8.51 -5.67
CA SER A 162 -2.72 8.92 -5.41
C SER A 162 -2.24 9.74 -6.61
N ALA A 163 -2.28 11.08 -6.47
CA ALA A 163 -1.83 12.12 -7.43
C ALA A 163 -2.09 11.88 -8.94
N GLY A 164 -3.22 11.28 -9.31
CA GLY A 164 -3.60 11.04 -10.72
C GLY A 164 -3.85 9.57 -11.05
N GLU A 165 -3.28 8.68 -10.25
CA GLU A 165 -3.24 7.22 -10.42
C GLU A 165 -3.88 6.51 -9.21
N PHE A 166 -3.86 5.17 -9.20
CA PHE A 166 -4.48 4.33 -8.16
C PHE A 166 -3.50 3.37 -7.50
N ALA A 167 -3.80 2.98 -6.26
CA ALA A 167 -3.22 1.82 -5.60
C ALA A 167 -4.33 0.91 -5.08
N ALA A 168 -4.17 -0.41 -5.24
CA ALA A 168 -5.20 -1.39 -4.94
C ALA A 168 -4.87 -2.19 -3.67
N TYR A 169 -5.87 -2.37 -2.80
CA TYR A 169 -5.74 -3.10 -1.55
C TYR A 169 -6.79 -4.20 -1.46
N LEU A 170 -6.33 -5.41 -1.14
CA LEU A 170 -7.20 -6.55 -0.85
C LEU A 170 -8.00 -6.29 0.43
N VAL A 171 -9.33 -6.40 0.36
CA VAL A 171 -10.19 -6.26 1.54
C VAL A 171 -10.83 -7.55 2.03
N ASP A 172 -11.14 -8.47 1.11
CA ASP A 172 -11.78 -9.74 1.43
C ASP A 172 -10.87 -10.89 1.02
N ALA A 173 -10.36 -11.60 2.02
CA ALA A 173 -9.48 -12.75 1.85
C ALA A 173 -10.15 -14.06 2.29
N GLU A 174 -11.48 -14.07 2.40
CA GLU A 174 -12.25 -15.17 2.96
C GLU A 174 -12.11 -16.48 2.18
N THR A 175 -12.01 -16.40 0.85
CA THR A 175 -11.80 -17.55 -0.05
C THR A 175 -10.33 -17.87 -0.29
N GLY A 176 -9.44 -16.92 -0.01
CA GLY A 176 -8.03 -17.02 -0.38
C GLY A 176 -7.20 -17.91 0.53
N GLU A 177 -6.13 -18.47 0.01
CA GLU A 177 -5.24 -19.40 0.71
C GLU A 177 -3.78 -19.17 0.33
N LEU A 178 -2.93 -19.01 1.35
CA LEU A 178 -1.48 -18.99 1.18
C LEU A 178 -0.98 -20.42 1.01
N ARG A 179 -0.30 -20.69 -0.11
CA ARG A 179 0.23 -22.03 -0.43
C ARG A 179 1.74 -22.08 -0.24
N PRO A 180 2.33 -23.25 0.05
CA PRO A 180 3.78 -23.41 0.00
C PRO A 180 4.37 -23.10 -1.37
N THR A 181 3.62 -23.46 -2.43
CA THR A 181 3.95 -23.18 -3.83
C THR A 181 2.67 -22.99 -4.60
N MET A 182 2.63 -21.99 -5.47
CA MET A 182 1.52 -21.73 -6.38
C MET A 182 1.84 -22.30 -7.76
N SER A 183 1.03 -23.27 -8.23
CA SER A 183 1.21 -23.83 -9.56
C SER A 183 0.68 -22.90 -10.64
N GLU A 184 1.18 -23.06 -11.86
CA GLU A 184 0.69 -22.33 -13.02
C GLU A 184 -0.81 -22.52 -13.24
N GLN A 185 -1.34 -23.74 -13.10
CA GLN A 185 -2.77 -24.00 -13.27
C GLN A 185 -3.63 -23.31 -12.21
N MET A 186 -3.12 -23.22 -10.97
CA MET A 186 -3.83 -22.51 -9.89
C MET A 186 -3.86 -21.01 -10.16
N ARG A 187 -2.77 -20.46 -10.68
CA ARG A 187 -2.67 -19.07 -11.12
C ARG A 187 -3.60 -18.75 -12.29
N GLU A 188 -3.63 -19.60 -13.31
CA GLU A 188 -4.53 -19.47 -14.45
C GLU A 188 -6.01 -19.55 -14.03
N TYR A 189 -6.31 -20.41 -13.06
CA TYR A 189 -7.66 -20.48 -12.50
C TYR A 189 -8.06 -19.19 -11.78
N ASP A 190 -7.18 -18.63 -10.94
CA ASP A 190 -7.44 -17.36 -10.25
C ASP A 190 -7.63 -16.20 -11.24
N LEU A 191 -6.84 -16.18 -12.31
CA LEU A 191 -6.99 -15.23 -13.41
C LEU A 191 -8.32 -15.39 -14.15
N THR A 192 -8.79 -16.63 -14.33
CA THR A 192 -10.08 -16.89 -14.98
C THR A 192 -11.22 -16.31 -14.15
N ILE A 193 -11.18 -16.52 -12.82
CA ILE A 193 -12.12 -15.90 -11.87
C ILE A 193 -12.06 -14.37 -11.98
N ALA A 194 -10.85 -13.80 -12.02
CA ALA A 194 -10.65 -12.36 -12.17
C ALA A 194 -11.32 -11.83 -13.44
N TYR A 195 -11.10 -12.49 -14.59
CA TYR A 195 -11.67 -12.05 -15.86
C TYR A 195 -13.19 -12.10 -15.86
N GLU A 196 -13.78 -13.18 -15.36
CA GLU A 196 -15.24 -13.35 -15.30
C GLU A 196 -15.89 -12.33 -14.36
N ASN A 197 -15.34 -12.17 -13.15
CA ASN A 197 -15.88 -11.27 -12.14
C ASN A 197 -15.74 -9.79 -12.56
N VAL A 198 -14.55 -9.37 -13.00
CA VAL A 198 -14.32 -7.99 -13.43
C VAL A 198 -15.21 -7.66 -14.63
N PHE A 199 -15.36 -8.59 -15.59
CA PHE A 199 -16.24 -8.39 -16.74
C PHE A 199 -17.70 -8.20 -16.33
N ALA A 200 -18.20 -9.07 -15.43
CA ALA A 200 -19.56 -8.96 -14.90
C ALA A 200 -19.79 -7.63 -14.16
N GLU A 201 -18.84 -7.22 -13.32
CA GLU A 201 -18.93 -5.95 -12.60
C GLU A 201 -18.88 -4.73 -13.52
N MET A 202 -18.13 -4.80 -14.63
CA MET A 202 -18.13 -3.75 -15.66
C MET A 202 -19.47 -3.68 -16.41
N LEU A 203 -20.10 -4.82 -16.71
CA LEU A 203 -21.45 -4.84 -17.29
C LEU A 203 -22.49 -4.23 -16.35
N ASP A 204 -22.44 -4.56 -15.05
CA ASP A 204 -23.31 -3.95 -14.03
C ASP A 204 -23.17 -2.42 -13.99
N LEU A 205 -21.94 -1.92 -14.10
CA LEU A 205 -21.66 -0.49 -14.12
C LEU A 205 -22.22 0.22 -15.36
N LEU A 206 -22.18 -0.45 -16.51
CA LEU A 206 -22.79 0.06 -17.74
C LEU A 206 -24.31 0.09 -17.65
N GLU A 207 -24.93 -0.97 -17.12
CA GLU A 207 -26.38 -1.06 -16.97
C GLU A 207 -26.92 -0.02 -15.97
N SER A 208 -26.17 0.23 -14.88
CA SER A 208 -26.52 1.25 -13.88
C SER A 208 -26.28 2.69 -14.36
N GLY A 209 -25.56 2.90 -15.46
CA GLY A 209 -25.20 4.22 -15.98
C GLY A 209 -24.09 4.93 -15.21
N ASP A 210 -23.38 4.20 -14.33
CA ASP A 210 -22.24 4.71 -13.56
C ASP A 210 -20.97 4.86 -14.42
N VAL A 211 -20.92 4.22 -15.58
CA VAL A 211 -19.82 4.28 -16.56
C VAL A 211 -20.30 4.87 -17.88
N HIS A 212 -19.45 5.66 -18.53
CA HIS A 212 -19.73 6.17 -19.86
C HIS A 212 -19.80 5.02 -20.88
N ALA A 213 -20.85 4.99 -21.70
CA ALA A 213 -21.13 3.91 -22.65
C ALA A 213 -20.05 3.67 -23.74
N SER A 214 -18.98 4.48 -23.75
CA SER A 214 -17.82 4.28 -24.63
C SER A 214 -16.77 3.32 -24.06
N VAL A 215 -16.90 2.88 -22.80
CA VAL A 215 -16.02 1.88 -22.21
C VAL A 215 -16.52 0.49 -22.60
N ASP A 216 -15.70 -0.27 -23.33
CA ASP A 216 -15.97 -1.67 -23.62
C ASP A 216 -15.38 -2.56 -22.51
N PRO A 217 -16.21 -3.39 -21.81
CA PRO A 217 -15.71 -4.35 -20.84
C PRO A 217 -14.69 -5.35 -21.44
N HIS A 218 -14.75 -5.64 -22.74
CA HIS A 218 -13.77 -6.49 -23.39
C HIS A 218 -12.37 -5.85 -23.42
N ASP A 219 -12.27 -4.56 -23.74
CA ASP A 219 -11.00 -3.82 -23.73
C ASP A 219 -10.37 -3.80 -22.33
N VAL A 220 -11.21 -3.73 -21.28
CA VAL A 220 -10.77 -3.80 -19.88
C VAL A 220 -10.14 -5.15 -19.56
N ILE A 221 -10.78 -6.24 -19.98
CA ILE A 221 -10.26 -7.59 -19.75
C ILE A 221 -9.01 -7.87 -20.59
N GLU A 222 -8.97 -7.42 -21.84
CA GLU A 222 -7.78 -7.53 -22.70
C GLU A 222 -6.59 -6.82 -22.04
N ARG A 223 -6.77 -5.57 -21.57
CA ARG A 223 -5.72 -4.86 -20.82
C ARG A 223 -5.28 -5.64 -19.59
N LEU A 224 -6.22 -6.13 -18.78
CA LEU A 224 -5.92 -6.87 -17.55
C LEU A 224 -5.07 -8.11 -17.87
N GLN A 225 -5.43 -8.85 -18.91
CA GLN A 225 -4.68 -10.01 -19.40
C GLN A 225 -3.26 -9.64 -19.86
N GLU A 226 -3.15 -8.64 -20.74
CA GLU A 226 -1.87 -8.21 -21.32
C GLU A 226 -0.90 -7.68 -20.26
N GLN A 227 -1.38 -6.77 -19.39
CA GLN A 227 -0.57 -6.17 -18.34
C GLN A 227 -0.15 -7.19 -17.29
N TYR A 228 -1.05 -8.10 -16.90
CA TYR A 228 -0.72 -9.18 -15.99
C TYR A 228 0.35 -10.10 -16.58
N ALA A 229 0.18 -10.53 -17.83
CA ALA A 229 1.14 -11.41 -18.50
C ALA A 229 2.51 -10.75 -18.68
N ALA A 230 2.54 -9.47 -19.09
CA ALA A 230 3.76 -8.70 -19.26
C ALA A 230 4.51 -8.53 -17.93
N LEU A 231 3.82 -8.06 -16.89
CA LEU A 231 4.42 -7.85 -15.58
C LEU A 231 4.88 -9.17 -14.95
N TRP A 232 4.06 -10.23 -15.00
CA TRP A 232 4.45 -11.54 -14.48
C TRP A 232 5.70 -12.08 -15.17
N THR A 233 5.76 -12.00 -16.49
CA THR A 233 6.93 -12.47 -17.27
C THR A 233 8.17 -11.69 -16.88
N GLU A 234 8.08 -10.35 -16.79
CA GLU A 234 9.22 -9.49 -16.44
C GLU A 234 9.72 -9.73 -15.01
N LEU A 235 8.85 -10.11 -14.07
CA LEU A 235 9.24 -10.37 -12.67
C LEU A 235 9.73 -11.79 -12.40
N THR A 236 9.21 -12.78 -13.14
CA THR A 236 9.58 -14.19 -12.97
C THR A 236 10.69 -14.66 -13.91
N SER A 237 11.09 -13.83 -14.88
CA SER A 237 12.23 -14.14 -15.74
C SER A 237 13.50 -14.29 -14.90
N GLU A 238 14.12 -15.47 -15.01
CA GLU A 238 15.43 -15.74 -14.43
C GLU A 238 16.50 -15.04 -15.28
N GLU A 239 16.91 -13.85 -14.84
CA GLU A 239 18.08 -13.17 -15.38
C GLU A 239 19.20 -13.22 -14.33
N GLU A 240 20.27 -13.96 -14.63
CA GLU A 240 21.50 -13.95 -13.84
C GLU A 240 22.41 -12.83 -14.32
N PHE A 241 22.86 -11.98 -13.40
CA PHE A 241 23.75 -10.87 -13.71
C PHE A 241 25.13 -11.11 -13.15
N GLY A 242 26.17 -10.81 -13.94
CA GLY A 242 27.52 -10.68 -13.41
C GLY A 242 27.64 -9.48 -12.47
N SER A 243 28.56 -9.52 -11.52
CA SER A 243 28.86 -8.42 -10.58
C SER A 243 29.20 -7.07 -11.24
N THR A 244 29.54 -7.07 -12.53
CA THR A 244 29.86 -5.88 -13.34
C THR A 244 28.73 -5.44 -14.28
N GLU A 245 27.59 -6.15 -14.28
CA GLU A 245 26.48 -5.92 -15.21
C GLU A 245 25.36 -5.04 -14.63
N MET A 246 25.72 -4.03 -13.82
CA MET A 246 24.76 -3.08 -13.23
C MET A 246 23.84 -2.41 -14.27
N TRP A 247 24.34 -2.20 -15.50
CA TRP A 247 23.56 -1.67 -16.62
C TRP A 247 22.35 -2.55 -17.00
N ARG A 248 22.39 -3.87 -16.76
CA ARG A 248 21.25 -4.76 -17.02
C ARG A 248 20.16 -4.61 -15.97
N VAL A 249 20.54 -4.33 -14.73
CA VAL A 249 19.60 -3.99 -13.65
C VAL A 249 18.84 -2.72 -14.02
N GLU A 250 19.55 -1.68 -14.46
CA GLU A 250 18.94 -0.43 -14.93
C GLU A 250 18.00 -0.66 -16.13
N GLN A 251 18.38 -1.51 -17.09
CA GLN A 251 17.49 -1.87 -18.20
C GLN A 251 16.23 -2.60 -17.75
N ARG A 252 16.33 -3.50 -16.77
CA ARG A 252 15.18 -4.21 -16.22
C ARG A 252 14.22 -3.26 -15.49
N ILE A 253 14.77 -2.31 -14.71
CA ILE A 253 13.97 -1.23 -14.09
C ILE A 253 13.30 -0.39 -15.18
N GLN A 254 14.02 -0.02 -16.24
CA GLN A 254 13.45 0.76 -17.33
C GLN A 254 12.30 0.01 -18.03
N ARG A 255 12.45 -1.30 -18.30
CA ARG A 255 11.34 -2.11 -18.86
C ARG A 255 10.13 -2.13 -17.94
N LEU A 256 10.32 -2.23 -16.63
CA LEU A 256 9.22 -2.15 -15.66
C LEU A 256 8.56 -0.76 -15.68
N ASN A 257 9.35 0.31 -15.78
CA ASN A 257 8.82 1.68 -15.92
C ASN A 257 8.08 1.88 -17.24
N ASP A 258 8.56 1.30 -18.34
CA ASP A 258 7.91 1.34 -19.66
C ASP A 258 6.56 0.58 -19.65
N LEU A 259 6.42 -0.42 -18.76
CA LEU A 259 5.16 -1.11 -18.48
C LEU A 259 4.23 -0.31 -17.53
N GLY A 260 4.67 0.82 -16.98
CA GLY A 260 3.89 1.65 -16.06
C GLY A 260 4.04 1.26 -14.58
N PHE A 261 5.08 0.51 -14.23
CA PHE A 261 5.34 0.06 -12.85
C PHE A 261 6.66 0.64 -12.33
N ASP A 262 6.77 0.81 -11.01
CA ASP A 262 8.00 1.24 -10.36
C ASP A 262 8.54 0.15 -9.41
N VAL A 263 9.80 0.26 -9.02
CA VAL A 263 10.52 -0.72 -8.20
C VAL A 263 10.75 -0.17 -6.79
N ASP A 264 10.01 -0.72 -5.83
CA ASP A 264 10.09 -0.43 -4.39
C ASP A 264 11.43 -0.92 -3.82
N GLU A 265 11.73 -2.20 -4.05
CA GLU A 265 12.93 -2.85 -3.52
C GLU A 265 13.53 -3.82 -4.54
N ILE A 266 14.84 -4.03 -4.43
CA ILE A 266 15.57 -5.02 -5.20
C ILE A 266 16.30 -5.94 -4.23
N GLU A 267 15.85 -7.19 -4.12
CA GLU A 267 16.60 -8.22 -3.43
C GLU A 267 17.67 -8.81 -4.36
N MET A 268 18.90 -8.92 -3.85
CA MET A 268 20.04 -9.49 -4.57
C MET A 268 20.60 -10.69 -3.81
N ASP A 269 20.47 -11.88 -4.39
CA ASP A 269 21.04 -13.11 -3.85
C ASP A 269 22.32 -13.48 -4.63
N SER A 270 23.46 -13.60 -3.93
CA SER A 270 24.69 -14.13 -4.55
C SER A 270 24.56 -15.64 -4.75
N THR A 271 24.83 -16.12 -5.95
CA THR A 271 24.86 -17.57 -6.25
C THR A 271 26.08 -18.25 -5.64
N ASP A 272 26.05 -19.59 -5.51
CA ASP A 272 27.13 -20.42 -4.94
C ASP A 272 28.49 -20.23 -5.65
N ALA A 273 28.49 -19.71 -6.87
CA ALA A 273 29.69 -19.40 -7.65
C ALA A 273 30.29 -18.00 -7.37
N GLY A 274 29.64 -17.17 -6.54
CA GLY A 274 30.13 -15.87 -6.05
C GLY A 274 30.19 -14.73 -7.07
N ASP A 275 30.10 -15.00 -8.36
CA ASP A 275 30.20 -13.99 -9.44
C ASP A 275 28.86 -13.66 -10.11
N ARG A 276 27.77 -14.33 -9.71
CA ARG A 276 26.42 -14.07 -10.24
C ARG A 276 25.45 -13.69 -9.14
N MET A 277 24.58 -12.74 -9.45
CA MET A 277 23.52 -12.24 -8.59
C MET A 277 22.15 -12.52 -9.21
N LEU A 278 21.20 -13.01 -8.40
CA LEU A 278 19.79 -13.11 -8.75
C LEU A 278 19.07 -11.87 -8.24
N LEU A 279 18.28 -11.26 -9.12
CA LEU A 279 17.56 -10.02 -8.82
C LEU A 279 16.06 -10.28 -8.74
N ARG A 280 15.45 -9.96 -7.60
CA ARG A 280 13.98 -9.99 -7.43
C ARG A 280 13.46 -8.58 -7.18
N PRO A 281 12.87 -7.93 -8.19
CA PRO A 281 12.30 -6.61 -8.01
C PRO A 281 10.91 -6.75 -7.35
N LYS A 282 10.68 -5.94 -6.32
CA LYS A 282 9.36 -5.75 -5.73
C LYS A 282 8.73 -4.52 -6.35
N VAL A 283 7.65 -4.72 -7.09
CA VAL A 283 7.02 -3.64 -7.85
C VAL A 283 5.89 -2.96 -7.07
N VAL A 284 5.73 -1.68 -7.37
CA VAL A 284 4.65 -0.80 -6.93
C VAL A 284 4.14 0.00 -8.13
N GLU A 285 3.05 0.74 -7.94
CA GLU A 285 2.48 1.58 -8.99
C GLU A 285 3.41 2.77 -9.28
N LEU A 286 3.46 3.24 -10.53
CA LEU A 286 4.35 4.36 -10.91
C LEU A 286 4.17 5.58 -10.00
N GLY A 287 5.28 6.15 -9.50
CA GLY A 287 5.22 7.34 -8.64
C GLY A 287 4.80 7.05 -7.19
N HIS A 288 4.78 5.78 -6.76
CA HIS A 288 4.31 5.35 -5.44
C HIS A 288 4.91 6.16 -4.29
N HIS A 289 6.23 6.27 -4.26
CA HIS A 289 6.98 6.91 -3.19
C HIS A 289 6.77 8.42 -3.16
N SER A 290 6.81 9.10 -4.32
CA SER A 290 6.56 10.55 -4.38
C SER A 290 5.22 10.91 -3.76
N ARG A 291 4.22 10.08 -4.05
CA ARG A 291 2.85 10.29 -3.59
C ARG A 291 2.65 9.90 -2.13
N GLU A 292 3.25 8.80 -1.70
CA GLU A 292 3.26 8.41 -0.28
C GLU A 292 3.90 9.51 0.58
N LEU A 293 5.09 9.98 0.19
CA LEU A 293 5.78 11.05 0.89
C LEU A 293 4.95 12.33 0.90
N GLN A 294 4.37 12.72 -0.24
CA GLN A 294 3.50 13.90 -0.32
C GLN A 294 2.29 13.77 0.60
N GLY A 295 1.65 12.61 0.66
CA GLY A 295 0.51 12.37 1.55
C GLY A 295 0.88 12.44 3.03
N LEU A 296 2.09 12.04 3.39
CA LEU A 296 2.58 12.04 4.78
C LEU A 296 3.14 13.40 5.23
N THR A 297 3.80 14.13 4.32
CA THR A 297 4.62 15.30 4.67
C THR A 297 4.24 16.58 3.92
N GLY A 298 3.50 16.48 2.81
CA GLY A 298 3.21 17.58 1.89
C GLY A 298 4.34 17.89 0.89
N LEU A 299 5.48 17.20 0.94
CA LEU A 299 6.60 17.42 0.03
C LEU A 299 6.29 16.82 -1.36
N SER A 300 6.48 17.62 -2.40
CA SER A 300 6.42 17.17 -3.81
C SER A 300 7.84 17.04 -4.32
N VAL A 301 8.28 15.82 -4.59
CA VAL A 301 9.67 15.49 -4.96
C VAL A 301 9.67 14.41 -6.02
N GLU A 302 10.81 14.20 -6.69
CA GLU A 302 10.97 13.12 -7.66
C GLU A 302 11.03 11.75 -6.98
N GLU A 303 10.69 10.68 -7.71
CA GLU A 303 10.49 9.33 -7.15
C GLU A 303 11.69 8.78 -6.38
N ASN A 304 12.88 8.95 -6.93
CA ASN A 304 14.12 8.55 -6.27
C ASN A 304 14.39 9.35 -4.99
N GLN A 305 14.06 10.65 -4.98
CA GLN A 305 14.18 11.48 -3.78
C GLN A 305 13.17 11.01 -2.74
N ALA A 306 11.93 10.77 -3.16
CA ALA A 306 10.85 10.35 -2.29
C ALA A 306 11.16 9.05 -1.55
N ARG A 307 11.62 8.04 -2.28
CA ARG A 307 12.03 6.75 -1.73
C ARG A 307 13.08 6.91 -0.62
N ARG A 308 14.07 7.79 -0.84
CA ARG A 308 15.11 8.05 0.16
C ARG A 308 14.59 8.75 1.40
N LEU A 309 13.73 9.75 1.23
CA LEU A 309 13.12 10.46 2.36
C LEU A 309 12.19 9.54 3.16
N LEU A 310 11.42 8.67 2.49
CA LEU A 310 10.60 7.64 3.15
C LEU A 310 11.45 6.64 3.93
N ASN A 311 12.61 6.22 3.40
CA ASN A 311 13.52 5.34 4.12
C ASN A 311 14.09 6.01 5.40
N ASP A 312 14.45 7.29 5.34
CA ASP A 312 14.89 8.03 6.54
C ASP A 312 13.75 8.20 7.55
N LEU A 313 12.54 8.48 7.09
CA LEU A 313 11.33 8.52 7.92
C LEU A 313 11.04 7.17 8.59
N ALA A 314 11.17 6.06 7.87
CA ALA A 314 11.00 4.72 8.41
C ALA A 314 12.07 4.41 9.48
N ALA A 315 13.33 4.76 9.22
CA ALA A 315 14.42 4.62 10.18
C ALA A 315 14.17 5.45 11.45
N PHE A 316 13.69 6.69 11.30
CA PHE A 316 13.27 7.54 12.42
C PHE A 316 12.14 6.89 13.23
N THR A 317 11.10 6.41 12.55
CA THR A 317 9.95 5.72 13.17
C THR A 317 10.42 4.53 14.02
N HIS A 318 11.35 3.73 13.47
CA HIS A 318 11.91 2.59 14.18
C HIS A 318 12.75 3.01 15.39
N HIS A 319 13.65 3.98 15.21
CA HIS A 319 14.55 4.45 16.27
C HIS A 319 13.80 4.97 17.50
N PHE A 320 12.66 5.65 17.29
CA PHE A 320 11.83 6.19 18.36
C PHE A 320 10.73 5.23 18.84
N GLY A 321 10.67 4.00 18.33
CA GLY A 321 9.66 3.01 18.75
C GLY A 321 8.23 3.43 18.43
N MET A 322 8.02 4.18 17.34
CA MET A 322 6.74 4.77 16.95
C MET A 322 5.97 3.94 15.91
N GLN A 323 6.25 2.64 15.79
CA GLN A 323 5.64 1.80 14.74
C GLN A 323 4.12 1.61 14.89
N ASP A 324 3.58 1.86 16.08
CA ASP A 324 2.15 1.76 16.38
C ASP A 324 1.36 3.05 16.16
N GLU A 325 2.08 4.16 16.00
CA GLU A 325 1.50 5.48 15.79
C GLU A 325 0.95 5.62 14.37
N GLU A 326 0.05 6.58 14.19
CA GLU A 326 -0.49 6.87 12.87
C GLU A 326 0.63 7.46 11.97
N PRO A 327 0.80 6.97 10.72
CA PRO A 327 1.91 7.38 9.86
C PRO A 327 2.08 8.90 9.67
N THR A 328 0.98 9.67 9.56
CA THR A 328 1.04 11.13 9.42
C THR A 328 1.54 11.81 10.70
N VAL A 329 1.26 11.24 11.88
CA VAL A 329 1.80 11.74 13.16
C VAL A 329 3.31 11.55 13.20
N THR A 330 3.80 10.37 12.81
CA THR A 330 5.24 10.10 12.80
C THR A 330 5.95 10.93 11.73
N ALA A 331 5.34 11.08 10.55
CA ALA A 331 5.83 11.94 9.49
C ALA A 331 5.91 13.42 9.91
N SER A 332 4.87 13.94 10.56
CA SER A 332 4.86 15.30 11.10
C SER A 332 5.98 15.51 12.14
N ARG A 333 6.21 14.53 13.02
CA ARG A 333 7.33 14.61 13.98
C ARG A 333 8.68 14.58 13.28
N TRP A 334 8.88 13.71 12.30
CA TRP A 334 10.11 13.67 11.52
C TRP A 334 10.35 15.00 10.79
N MET A 335 9.30 15.59 10.19
CA MET A 335 9.37 16.91 9.56
C MET A 335 9.88 17.97 10.53
N THR A 336 9.26 18.10 11.70
CA THR A 336 9.62 19.13 12.70
C THR A 336 10.94 18.85 13.43
N LYS A 337 11.35 17.59 13.57
CA LYS A 337 12.53 17.20 14.34
C LYS A 337 13.79 17.03 13.50
N VAL A 338 13.66 16.74 12.21
CA VAL A 338 14.79 16.40 11.33
C VAL A 338 14.80 17.29 10.10
N TYR A 339 13.76 17.22 9.26
CA TYR A 339 13.72 17.90 7.96
C TYR A 339 13.80 19.42 8.08
N GLU A 340 12.85 20.05 8.78
CA GLU A 340 12.77 21.51 8.94
C GLU A 340 14.01 22.09 9.63
N PRO A 341 14.54 21.49 10.73
CA PRO A 341 15.79 21.97 11.33
C PRO A 341 16.99 21.92 10.39
N ILE A 342 17.13 20.86 9.57
CA ILE A 342 18.23 20.76 8.60
C ILE A 342 18.08 21.81 7.51
N MET A 343 16.87 22.00 6.98
CA MET A 343 16.61 23.05 5.99
C MET A 343 16.84 24.46 6.56
N ALA A 344 16.54 24.68 7.83
CA ALA A 344 16.81 25.95 8.51
C ALA A 344 18.31 26.26 8.66
N MET A 345 19.19 25.24 8.63
CA MET A 345 20.64 25.42 8.65
C MET A 345 21.20 25.98 7.34
N VAL A 346 20.45 25.91 6.23
CA VAL A 346 20.89 26.43 4.93
C VAL A 346 20.91 27.97 4.96
N PRO A 347 22.09 28.60 4.82
CA PRO A 347 22.23 30.05 4.81
C PRO A 347 21.40 30.69 3.71
N SER A 348 20.88 31.90 3.96
CA SER A 348 20.06 32.63 2.97
C SER A 348 20.75 32.81 1.63
N GLU A 349 22.09 32.96 1.58
CA GLU A 349 22.82 33.14 0.32
C GLU A 349 22.87 31.88 -0.55
N LEU A 350 22.70 30.70 0.05
CA LEU A 350 22.73 29.39 -0.63
C LEU A 350 21.34 28.87 -0.98
N ARG A 351 20.27 29.51 -0.47
CA ARG A 351 18.89 29.18 -0.83
C ARG A 351 18.65 29.44 -2.32
N GLY A 352 17.95 28.52 -2.97
CA GLY A 352 17.69 28.59 -4.42
C GLY A 352 18.84 28.09 -5.30
N LYS A 353 19.93 27.57 -4.72
CA LYS A 353 20.90 26.78 -5.52
C LYS A 353 20.29 25.46 -5.97
N LEU A 354 19.54 24.81 -5.09
CA LEU A 354 18.83 23.56 -5.31
C LEU A 354 17.46 23.63 -4.61
N GLU A 355 16.52 22.81 -5.07
CA GLU A 355 15.24 22.55 -4.39
C GLU A 355 15.50 22.00 -2.96
N PRO A 356 14.72 22.36 -1.94
CA PRO A 356 14.94 21.90 -0.56
C PRO A 356 15.01 20.38 -0.41
N ALA A 357 14.16 19.65 -1.15
CA ALA A 357 14.17 18.20 -1.18
C ALA A 357 15.47 17.63 -1.76
N GLU A 358 16.02 18.25 -2.79
CA GLU A 358 17.29 17.86 -3.40
C GLU A 358 18.46 18.11 -2.45
N ILE A 359 18.45 19.22 -1.70
CA ILE A 359 19.45 19.47 -0.65
C ILE A 359 19.39 18.36 0.41
N PHE A 360 18.20 18.01 0.88
CA PHE A 360 18.06 16.94 1.89
C PHE A 360 18.50 15.58 1.34
N HIS A 361 18.13 15.27 0.09
CA HIS A 361 18.57 14.07 -0.63
C HIS A 361 20.11 13.98 -0.68
N GLU A 362 20.79 15.04 -1.13
CA GLU A 362 22.25 15.06 -1.19
C GLU A 362 22.92 14.98 0.19
N ILE A 363 22.30 15.52 1.25
CA ILE A 363 22.79 15.37 2.63
C ILE A 363 22.75 13.90 3.08
N LEU A 364 21.72 13.14 2.70
CA LEU A 364 21.65 11.70 3.00
C LEU A 364 22.78 10.94 2.31
N ASP A 365 23.08 11.24 1.04
CA ASP A 365 24.24 10.68 0.33
C ASP A 365 25.56 11.06 1.00
N HIS A 366 25.70 12.32 1.38
CA HIS A 366 26.89 12.82 2.05
C HIS A 366 27.11 12.15 3.41
N ARG A 367 26.03 11.88 4.15
CA ARG A 367 26.09 11.15 5.42
C ARG A 367 26.65 9.74 5.23
N TRP A 368 26.23 9.04 4.17
CA TRP A 368 26.74 7.71 3.85
C TRP A 368 28.25 7.78 3.56
N TYR A 369 28.68 8.66 2.67
CA TYR A 369 30.11 8.86 2.32
C TYR A 369 30.97 9.21 3.54
N LEU A 370 30.50 10.14 4.38
CA LEU A 370 31.22 10.52 5.60
C LEU A 370 31.32 9.35 6.59
N SER A 371 30.24 8.57 6.75
CA SER A 371 30.21 7.43 7.67
C SER A 371 31.13 6.31 7.20
N GLU A 372 31.16 6.04 5.89
CA GLU A 372 32.08 5.07 5.27
C GLU A 372 33.53 5.49 5.50
N ARG A 373 33.88 6.74 5.18
CA ARG A 373 35.25 7.25 5.37
C ARG A 373 35.69 7.25 6.84
N ALA A 374 34.77 7.46 7.76
CA ALA A 374 35.05 7.46 9.20
C ALA A 374 35.05 6.06 9.83
N GLY A 375 34.58 5.03 9.11
CA GLY A 375 34.40 3.67 9.64
C GLY A 375 33.38 3.58 10.79
N ARG A 376 32.50 4.58 10.93
CA ARG A 376 31.44 4.64 11.94
C ARG A 376 30.31 5.56 11.47
N GLU A 377 29.12 5.35 12.00
CA GLU A 377 27.98 6.20 11.70
C GLU A 377 28.20 7.65 12.17
N ILE A 378 27.87 8.60 11.29
CA ILE A 378 27.83 10.04 11.57
C ILE A 378 26.37 10.50 11.59
N GLY A 379 26.03 11.34 12.57
CA GLY A 379 24.68 11.85 12.76
C GLY A 379 24.29 12.83 11.65
N ILE A 380 23.02 12.79 11.25
CA ILE A 380 22.50 13.58 10.12
C ILE A 380 22.75 15.09 10.25
N PHE A 381 22.71 15.64 11.47
CA PHE A 381 22.99 17.07 11.71
C PHE A 381 24.45 17.44 11.51
N ASP A 382 25.38 16.54 11.82
CA ASP A 382 26.81 16.76 11.55
C ASP A 382 27.09 16.67 10.05
N SER A 383 26.49 15.68 9.38
CA SER A 383 26.57 15.54 7.92
C SER A 383 25.98 16.75 7.19
N ALA A 384 24.84 17.28 7.66
CA ALA A 384 24.23 18.49 7.12
C ALA A 384 25.16 19.72 7.26
N ARG A 385 25.80 19.90 8.44
CA ARG A 385 26.78 20.99 8.63
C ARG A 385 27.93 20.90 7.65
N ASP A 386 28.50 19.71 7.49
CA ASP A 386 29.63 19.48 6.60
C ASP A 386 29.25 19.70 5.13
N TYR A 387 28.12 19.14 4.69
CA TYR A 387 27.61 19.31 3.34
C TYR A 387 27.32 20.79 3.00
N ILE A 388 26.63 21.51 3.90
CA ILE A 388 26.29 22.92 3.71
C ILE A 388 27.55 23.80 3.65
N ALA A 389 28.60 23.45 4.42
CA ALA A 389 29.83 24.21 4.46
C ALA A 389 30.75 23.93 3.25
N ASN A 390 30.80 22.68 2.78
CA ASN A 390 31.85 22.22 1.87
C ASN A 390 31.35 21.84 0.47
N VAL A 391 30.08 21.44 0.31
CA VAL A 391 29.56 20.88 -0.95
C VAL A 391 28.53 21.81 -1.60
N LEU A 392 27.51 22.23 -0.85
CA LEU A 392 26.45 23.12 -1.35
C LEU A 392 26.97 24.44 -1.97
N PRO A 393 28.05 25.08 -1.46
CA PRO A 393 28.60 26.29 -2.07
C PRO A 393 29.16 26.08 -3.48
N GLU A 394 29.58 24.86 -3.84
CA GLU A 394 30.14 24.55 -5.15
C GLU A 394 29.04 24.26 -6.20
N LYS A 395 27.80 24.00 -5.77
CA LYS A 395 26.70 23.67 -6.67
C LYS A 395 26.31 24.85 -7.58
N PRO A 396 25.97 24.60 -8.85
CA PRO A 396 25.44 25.63 -9.73
C PRO A 396 24.10 26.14 -9.19
N ARG A 397 23.74 27.40 -9.51
CA ARG A 397 22.38 27.89 -9.22
C ARG A 397 21.43 27.30 -10.25
N VAL A 398 20.39 26.60 -9.80
CA VAL A 398 19.24 26.25 -10.64
C VAL A 398 18.57 27.56 -11.07
N VAL A 399 18.56 27.84 -12.37
CA VAL A 399 17.75 28.91 -12.95
C VAL A 399 16.39 28.29 -13.22
N PRO A 400 15.29 28.75 -12.57
CA PRO A 400 13.97 28.22 -12.89
C PRO A 400 13.65 28.51 -14.36
N ALA A 401 13.15 27.49 -15.06
CA ALA A 401 12.67 27.59 -16.45
C ALA A 401 11.31 28.31 -16.53
#